data_AF-A0A3D1GEN8-F1
#
_entry.id   AF-A0A3D1GEN8-F1
#
_cell.length_a   1.000
_cell.length_b   1.000
_cell.length_c   1.000
_cell.angle_alpha   90.00
_cell.angle_beta   90.00
_cell.angle_gamma   90.00
#
_symmetry.space_group_name_H-M   'P 1'
#
loop_
_entity.id
_entity.type
_entity.pdbx_description
1 polymer ?
#
loop_
_entity_poly.entity_id
_entity_poly.type
_entity_poly.pdbx_seq_one_letter_code
_entity_poly.pdbx_strand_id
1 'polypeptide(L)'
;MSKDSKTISRRKFLRYTASLGAVAGISSILPAYAFKNFNIEKEVLTPSGPKNTLDLTIESIPIEIEGKKSKAIGINGKVPGPLIRLKEGEDVLLRVTNNLDEDTSIHWHGIILPFQMDGVPGVSFDGIKPGETFEYKYPVKQNGTYWYHSHSKLQEQLGHYGPMIIDPANEDPVEFDREYPVILSDWTFESPYKVLSKLKKAEGYYNYQQRDLGEFFQDVKKDGFGDAMRNYLSFAKMRMSATDLADITGATYTYLMNGMGPDSNWNALFNKNEKVRLRFINASAGSMFDVRIPGLKMTVVQADGQNVEPTPVDEFRIGIAETYDVIVEPNEEKPFTIFAESLDRSGYARGTLAPREGMEAPVPELRPRPERSMKDMGMKMDMAGMDMDGSMNMEGMGHDGHGDMKMDHSGMSMTNKAAEPVKHGPDHHGIGAAAIANYQFDRLDEPGIGLGKDGRKVLVYRDLKSLEPNIDKRQPEREVELHLTGNMERYMWSFDGKEFHEVDGPIEFRHNERLRLTLVNDTMMEHPIHLHGMWMELENGNGNYNPRKHTLLVQPAQRISALVTPRDKGRWAFHCHILYHMEMGMFRVVQVSDEDGGIYE
;
A
#
# COMPACT_ATOMS: atom_id res chain seq x y z
N MET A 1 53.61 11.01 1.25
CA MET A 1 53.52 9.90 2.22
C MET A 1 52.39 10.20 3.19
N SER A 2 51.25 9.52 3.05
CA SER A 2 50.47 9.02 4.18
C SER A 2 49.80 7.74 3.70
N LYS A 3 50.16 6.63 4.33
CA LYS A 3 49.57 5.30 4.13
C LYS A 3 48.59 5.13 5.29
N ASP A 4 47.30 5.24 5.04
CA ASP A 4 46.29 4.74 5.98
C ASP A 4 45.67 3.48 5.40
N SER A 5 46.03 2.35 6.01
CA SER A 5 45.54 1.03 5.66
C SER A 5 44.06 0.90 6.04
N LYS A 6 43.22 0.51 5.09
CA LYS A 6 41.86 0.01 5.36
C LYS A 6 41.95 -1.32 6.10
N THR A 7 41.99 -1.30 7.41
CA THR A 7 41.83 -2.50 8.23
C THR A 7 40.35 -2.89 8.30
N ILE A 8 40.00 -3.97 7.61
CA ILE A 8 38.70 -4.65 7.75
C ILE A 8 38.57 -5.11 9.21
N SER A 9 37.51 -4.67 9.91
CA SER A 9 37.31 -5.09 11.30
C SER A 9 37.02 -6.59 11.39
N ARG A 10 37.47 -7.26 12.46
CA ARG A 10 37.21 -8.68 12.74
C ARG A 10 35.73 -9.05 12.64
N ARG A 11 34.83 -8.14 13.02
CA ARG A 11 33.37 -8.30 12.93
C ARG A 11 32.88 -8.27 11.47
N LYS A 12 33.49 -7.44 10.61
CA LYS A 12 33.21 -7.37 9.16
C LYS A 12 33.70 -8.62 8.43
N PHE A 13 34.88 -9.15 8.78
CA PHE A 13 35.40 -10.39 8.21
C PHE A 13 34.57 -11.62 8.60
N LEU A 14 34.17 -11.75 9.87
CA LEU A 14 33.37 -12.87 10.37
C LEU A 14 31.94 -12.87 9.78
N ARG A 15 31.31 -11.71 9.57
CA ARG A 15 30.01 -11.62 8.88
C ARG A 15 30.08 -12.12 7.42
N TYR A 16 31.14 -11.77 6.69
CA TYR A 16 31.32 -12.20 5.29
C TYR A 16 31.77 -13.65 5.12
N THR A 17 32.53 -14.21 6.06
CA THR A 17 32.99 -15.61 5.96
C THR A 17 31.99 -16.61 6.54
N ALA A 18 31.18 -16.22 7.53
CA ALA A 18 30.12 -17.09 8.05
C ALA A 18 28.98 -17.30 7.03
N SER A 19 28.63 -16.27 6.25
CA SER A 19 27.60 -16.36 5.21
C SER A 19 27.99 -17.25 4.03
N LEU A 20 29.27 -17.26 3.63
CA LEU A 20 29.77 -18.12 2.55
C LEU A 20 30.10 -19.56 3.00
N GLY A 21 30.61 -19.75 4.22
CA GLY A 21 31.04 -21.06 4.72
C GLY A 21 29.90 -21.97 5.20
N ALA A 22 28.84 -21.40 5.78
CA ALA A 22 27.72 -22.20 6.32
C ALA A 22 26.84 -22.80 5.21
N VAL A 23 26.71 -22.12 4.07
CA VAL A 23 25.87 -22.55 2.94
C VAL A 23 26.44 -23.80 2.23
N ALA A 24 27.77 -23.91 2.13
CA ALA A 24 28.41 -25.04 1.45
C ALA A 24 28.52 -26.31 2.32
N GLY A 25 28.57 -26.17 3.65
CA GLY A 25 28.76 -27.31 4.56
C GLY A 25 27.49 -28.08 4.89
N ILE A 26 26.36 -27.39 5.06
CA ILE A 26 25.11 -27.98 5.58
C ILE A 26 24.37 -28.81 4.51
N SER A 27 24.59 -28.54 3.23
CA SER A 27 24.00 -29.29 2.11
C SER A 27 24.52 -30.73 1.96
N SER A 28 25.64 -31.08 2.62
CA SER A 28 26.31 -32.37 2.44
C SER A 28 25.93 -33.46 3.46
N ILE A 29 25.12 -33.14 4.49
CA ILE A 29 24.92 -34.04 5.65
C ILE A 29 23.45 -34.46 5.89
N LEU A 30 22.46 -33.89 5.18
CA LEU A 30 21.04 -34.18 5.43
C LEU A 30 20.31 -34.81 4.22
N PRO A 31 19.53 -35.89 4.40
CA PRO A 31 18.73 -36.50 3.34
C PRO A 31 17.62 -35.59 2.81
N ALA A 32 17.39 -35.63 1.50
CA ALA A 32 16.42 -34.77 0.78
C ALA A 32 14.96 -34.83 1.29
N TYR A 33 14.55 -35.91 2.00
CA TYR A 33 13.19 -36.04 2.52
C TYR A 33 12.94 -35.23 3.80
N ALA A 34 13.98 -34.73 4.48
CA ALA A 34 13.83 -33.88 5.67
C ALA A 34 13.43 -32.42 5.34
N PHE A 35 13.47 -32.03 4.06
CA PHE A 35 13.12 -30.69 3.57
C PHE A 35 11.69 -30.60 3.00
N LYS A 36 10.82 -31.58 3.30
CA LYS A 36 9.54 -31.73 2.59
C LYS A 36 8.45 -30.73 2.99
N ASN A 37 8.68 -29.90 4.01
CA ASN A 37 7.74 -28.86 4.41
C ASN A 37 8.40 -27.48 4.30
N PHE A 38 7.91 -26.72 3.33
CA PHE A 38 8.00 -25.28 3.10
C PHE A 38 9.06 -24.50 3.89
N ASN A 39 10.08 -24.03 3.17
CA ASN A 39 10.99 -23.01 3.66
C ASN A 39 11.32 -22.04 2.52
N ILE A 40 10.86 -20.78 2.62
CA ILE A 40 11.15 -19.70 1.66
C ILE A 40 12.63 -19.27 1.73
N GLU A 41 13.38 -19.75 2.73
CA GLU A 41 14.78 -19.40 2.97
C GLU A 41 15.83 -19.89 1.94
N LYS A 42 15.47 -20.40 0.75
CA LYS A 42 16.49 -20.93 -0.20
C LYS A 42 16.52 -20.43 -1.65
N GLU A 43 15.62 -19.57 -2.10
CA GLU A 43 15.76 -19.02 -3.46
C GLU A 43 15.63 -17.49 -3.46
N VAL A 44 16.65 -16.86 -2.88
CA VAL A 44 16.98 -15.47 -3.20
C VAL A 44 17.67 -15.48 -4.56
N LEU A 45 17.05 -14.85 -5.55
CA LEU A 45 17.66 -14.66 -6.86
C LEU A 45 18.44 -13.34 -6.86
N THR A 46 19.76 -13.47 -6.93
CA THR A 46 20.66 -12.34 -7.17
C THR A 46 21.24 -12.48 -8.57
N PRO A 47 21.28 -11.41 -9.38
CA PRO A 47 21.85 -11.49 -10.70
C PRO A 47 23.33 -11.88 -10.64
N SER A 48 23.80 -12.58 -11.68
CA SER A 48 25.16 -13.12 -11.68
C SER A 48 25.79 -13.14 -13.08
N GLY A 49 27.08 -13.45 -13.13
CA GLY A 49 27.84 -13.51 -14.37
C GLY A 49 28.20 -12.14 -14.97
N PRO A 50 28.82 -12.12 -16.17
CA PRO A 50 29.41 -10.90 -16.73
C PRO A 50 28.42 -9.78 -17.06
N LYS A 51 27.13 -10.10 -17.17
CA LYS A 51 26.05 -9.17 -17.54
C LYS A 51 25.07 -8.88 -16.39
N ASN A 52 25.38 -9.33 -15.17
CA ASN A 52 24.49 -9.22 -14.00
C ASN A 52 23.07 -9.70 -14.35
N THR A 53 22.96 -10.95 -14.79
CA THR A 53 21.76 -11.50 -15.42
C THR A 53 20.97 -12.39 -14.46
N LEU A 54 19.64 -12.36 -14.58
CA LEU A 54 18.71 -13.21 -13.86
C LEU A 54 17.61 -13.69 -14.82
N ASP A 55 17.29 -14.97 -14.73
CA ASP A 55 16.30 -15.64 -15.57
C ASP A 55 15.02 -15.91 -14.79
N LEU A 56 13.90 -15.46 -15.35
CA LEU A 56 12.56 -15.70 -14.83
C LEU A 56 11.73 -16.44 -15.89
N THR A 57 11.00 -17.44 -15.44
CA THR A 57 10.06 -18.20 -16.25
C THR A 57 8.67 -18.06 -15.65
N ILE A 58 7.72 -17.60 -16.46
CA ILE A 58 6.32 -17.46 -16.08
C ILE A 58 5.58 -18.69 -16.63
N GLU A 59 4.92 -19.45 -15.75
CA GLU A 59 4.22 -20.67 -16.15
C GLU A 59 2.99 -20.96 -15.28
N SER A 60 2.07 -21.77 -15.79
CA SER A 60 0.94 -22.24 -14.99
C SER A 60 1.39 -23.36 -14.06
N ILE A 61 1.22 -23.18 -12.75
CA ILE A 61 1.62 -24.16 -11.73
C ILE A 61 0.41 -24.64 -10.92
N PRO A 62 0.40 -25.90 -10.44
CA PRO A 62 -0.55 -26.33 -9.44
C PRO A 62 -0.16 -25.74 -8.07
N ILE A 63 -1.15 -25.25 -7.33
CA ILE A 63 -0.97 -24.82 -5.94
C ILE A 63 -2.02 -25.48 -5.04
N GLU A 64 -1.73 -25.50 -3.74
CA GLU A 64 -2.65 -25.95 -2.71
C GLU A 64 -2.61 -24.95 -1.54
N ILE A 65 -3.77 -24.40 -1.19
CA ILE A 65 -3.94 -23.47 -0.08
C ILE A 65 -5.00 -24.07 0.84
N GLU A 66 -4.64 -24.34 2.09
CA GLU A 66 -5.54 -24.91 3.11
C GLU A 66 -6.32 -26.15 2.63
N GLY A 67 -5.61 -27.06 1.96
CA GLY A 67 -6.17 -28.32 1.43
C GLY A 67 -7.00 -28.18 0.15
N LYS A 68 -7.20 -26.96 -0.36
CA LYS A 68 -7.91 -26.71 -1.63
C LYS A 68 -6.89 -26.51 -2.75
N LYS A 69 -7.03 -27.30 -3.80
CA LYS A 69 -6.16 -27.25 -4.98
C LYS A 69 -6.66 -26.22 -5.98
N SER A 70 -5.73 -25.49 -6.59
CA SER A 70 -5.99 -24.57 -7.68
C SER A 70 -4.84 -24.55 -8.68
N LYS A 71 -4.98 -23.77 -9.76
CA LYS A 71 -3.88 -23.38 -10.64
C LYS A 71 -3.55 -21.92 -10.41
N ALA A 72 -2.26 -21.61 -10.47
CA ALA A 72 -1.73 -20.26 -10.36
C ALA A 72 -0.81 -19.96 -11.56
N ILE A 73 -0.48 -18.69 -11.74
CA ILE A 73 0.60 -18.25 -12.61
C ILE A 73 1.81 -18.03 -11.70
N GLY A 74 2.79 -18.93 -11.79
CA GLY A 74 4.00 -18.89 -10.98
C GLY A 74 5.17 -18.27 -11.72
N ILE A 75 6.08 -17.67 -10.95
CA ILE A 75 7.40 -17.26 -11.44
C ILE A 75 8.42 -18.26 -10.89
N ASN A 76 9.19 -18.90 -11.77
CA ASN A 76 10.14 -19.97 -11.44
C ASN A 76 9.51 -21.06 -10.55
N GLY A 77 8.29 -21.49 -10.91
CA GLY A 77 7.61 -22.59 -10.23
C GLY A 77 6.93 -22.24 -8.90
N LYS A 78 6.83 -20.96 -8.50
CA LYS A 78 6.34 -20.55 -7.17
C LYS A 78 5.35 -19.37 -7.20
N VAL A 79 4.49 -19.33 -6.18
CA VAL A 79 3.63 -18.21 -5.80
C VAL A 79 3.68 -18.05 -4.27
N PRO A 80 4.06 -16.87 -3.73
CA PRO A 80 4.67 -15.76 -4.43
C PRO A 80 5.93 -16.19 -5.20
N GLY A 81 6.27 -15.45 -6.25
CA GLY A 81 7.51 -15.62 -6.98
C GLY A 81 8.74 -15.48 -6.08
N PRO A 82 9.93 -15.91 -6.55
CA PRO A 82 11.16 -15.83 -5.78
C PRO A 82 11.51 -14.39 -5.38
N LEU A 83 12.22 -14.22 -4.26
CA LEU A 83 12.77 -12.93 -3.88
C LEU A 83 13.87 -12.54 -4.87
N ILE A 84 13.66 -11.45 -5.59
CA ILE A 84 14.72 -10.81 -6.38
C ILE A 84 15.48 -9.87 -5.47
N ARG A 85 16.80 -10.07 -5.34
CA ARG A 85 17.68 -9.18 -4.56
C ARG A 85 18.70 -8.52 -5.47
N LEU A 86 18.61 -7.21 -5.59
CA LEU A 86 19.49 -6.38 -6.42
C LEU A 86 20.37 -5.48 -5.56
N LYS A 87 21.31 -4.79 -6.20
CA LYS A 87 22.20 -3.81 -5.57
C LYS A 87 22.07 -2.46 -6.28
N GLU A 88 21.86 -1.39 -5.52
CA GLU A 88 21.87 -0.03 -6.04
C GLU A 88 23.24 0.31 -6.66
N GLY A 89 23.20 0.99 -7.82
CA GLY A 89 24.37 1.40 -8.59
C GLY A 89 24.86 0.37 -9.61
N GLU A 90 24.22 -0.80 -9.70
CA GLU A 90 24.51 -1.82 -10.71
C GLU A 90 23.49 -1.77 -11.86
N ASP A 91 23.92 -2.15 -13.06
CA ASP A 91 23.01 -2.49 -14.15
C ASP A 91 22.47 -3.91 -13.95
N VAL A 92 21.22 -4.14 -14.36
CA VAL A 92 20.62 -5.48 -14.33
C VAL A 92 20.08 -5.87 -15.70
N LEU A 93 20.15 -7.17 -16.01
CA LEU A 93 19.46 -7.80 -17.14
C LEU A 93 18.54 -8.91 -16.63
N LEU A 94 17.23 -8.70 -16.71
CA LEU A 94 16.21 -9.67 -16.30
C LEU A 94 15.58 -10.26 -17.57
N ARG A 95 15.80 -11.56 -17.81
CA ARG A 95 15.23 -12.26 -18.98
C ARG A 95 13.99 -13.01 -18.54
N VAL A 96 12.85 -12.61 -19.07
CA VAL A 96 11.54 -13.13 -18.68
C VAL A 96 10.96 -13.94 -19.83
N THR A 97 10.82 -15.25 -19.60
CA THR A 97 10.28 -16.18 -20.59
C THR A 97 8.83 -16.51 -20.26
N ASN A 98 7.94 -16.34 -21.23
CA ASN A 98 6.53 -16.65 -21.09
C ASN A 98 6.23 -18.08 -21.57
N ASN A 99 5.90 -18.98 -20.64
CA ASN A 99 5.44 -20.34 -20.94
C ASN A 99 3.92 -20.52 -20.78
N LEU A 100 3.16 -19.43 -20.66
CA LEU A 100 1.70 -19.45 -20.71
C LEU A 100 1.20 -19.59 -22.15
N ASP A 101 -0.10 -19.84 -22.32
CA ASP A 101 -0.81 -19.83 -23.59
C ASP A 101 -1.43 -18.46 -23.93
N GLU A 102 -1.17 -17.44 -23.09
CA GLU A 102 -1.57 -16.05 -23.30
C GLU A 102 -0.41 -15.08 -23.07
N ASP A 103 -0.56 -13.84 -23.55
CA ASP A 103 0.39 -12.77 -23.31
C ASP A 103 0.57 -12.49 -21.82
N THR A 104 1.77 -12.08 -21.42
CA THR A 104 2.09 -11.70 -20.04
C THR A 104 3.03 -10.50 -19.99
N SER A 105 3.28 -9.99 -18.80
CA SER A 105 4.22 -8.90 -18.56
C SER A 105 4.71 -8.93 -17.11
N ILE A 106 5.81 -8.23 -16.84
CA ILE A 106 6.22 -7.90 -15.47
C ILE A 106 6.40 -6.40 -15.35
N HIS A 107 5.63 -5.78 -14.45
CA HIS A 107 5.91 -4.46 -13.91
C HIS A 107 6.80 -4.57 -12.67
N TRP A 108 7.81 -3.69 -12.59
CA TRP A 108 8.75 -3.58 -11.47
C TRP A 108 8.27 -2.46 -10.54
N HIS A 109 7.36 -2.80 -9.62
CA HIS A 109 6.59 -1.83 -8.84
C HIS A 109 7.47 -0.84 -8.08
N GLY A 110 7.29 0.44 -8.38
CA GLY A 110 8.00 1.55 -7.74
C GLY A 110 9.44 1.77 -8.22
N ILE A 111 9.92 1.04 -9.24
CA ILE A 111 11.28 1.20 -9.78
C ILE A 111 11.35 2.35 -10.80
N ILE A 112 12.35 3.22 -10.65
CA ILE A 112 12.68 4.26 -11.64
C ILE A 112 13.61 3.66 -12.70
N LEU A 113 13.08 3.47 -13.91
CA LEU A 113 13.74 2.80 -15.05
C LEU A 113 13.36 3.51 -16.37
N PRO A 114 13.96 3.15 -17.52
CA PRO A 114 13.47 3.63 -18.83
C PRO A 114 12.06 3.09 -19.12
N PHE A 115 11.14 3.92 -19.62
CA PHE A 115 9.72 3.55 -19.71
C PHE A 115 9.45 2.27 -20.50
N GLN A 116 10.25 1.92 -21.52
CA GLN A 116 10.09 0.68 -22.29
C GLN A 116 10.32 -0.59 -21.46
N MET A 117 10.97 -0.45 -20.29
CA MET A 117 11.24 -1.53 -19.35
C MET A 117 10.20 -1.58 -18.21
N ASP A 118 9.17 -0.73 -18.27
CA ASP A 118 8.15 -0.60 -17.22
C ASP A 118 7.15 -1.76 -17.21
N GLY A 119 6.93 -2.41 -18.35
CA GLY A 119 6.21 -3.69 -18.40
C GLY A 119 4.68 -3.60 -18.44
N VAL A 120 4.12 -2.52 -19.00
CA VAL A 120 2.69 -2.29 -19.16
C VAL A 120 2.29 -2.45 -20.64
N PRO A 121 1.65 -3.57 -21.03
CA PRO A 121 1.24 -3.80 -22.41
C PRO A 121 0.32 -2.69 -22.94
N GLY A 122 0.58 -2.21 -24.15
CA GLY A 122 -0.17 -1.12 -24.79
C GLY A 122 0.18 0.30 -24.30
N VAL A 123 1.05 0.42 -23.29
CA VAL A 123 1.53 1.73 -22.79
C VAL A 123 3.04 1.85 -23.00
N SER A 124 3.83 0.96 -22.40
CA SER A 124 5.29 1.01 -22.47
C SER A 124 5.91 0.03 -23.48
N PHE A 125 5.20 -1.06 -23.80
CA PHE A 125 5.61 -2.08 -24.77
C PHE A 125 4.42 -2.94 -25.21
N ASP A 126 4.65 -3.98 -26.02
CA ASP A 126 3.58 -4.83 -26.61
C ASP A 126 3.18 -6.06 -25.78
N GLY A 127 3.83 -6.30 -24.63
CA GLY A 127 3.68 -7.56 -23.88
C GLY A 127 4.63 -8.67 -24.34
N ILE A 128 4.74 -9.74 -23.55
CA ILE A 128 5.56 -10.92 -23.84
C ILE A 128 4.64 -12.02 -24.39
N LYS A 129 4.77 -12.38 -25.66
CA LYS A 129 3.92 -13.41 -26.28
C LYS A 129 4.25 -14.82 -25.76
N PRO A 130 3.31 -15.78 -25.87
CA PRO A 130 3.58 -17.19 -25.59
C PRO A 130 4.83 -17.72 -26.28
N GLY A 131 5.74 -18.33 -25.50
CA GLY A 131 7.00 -18.91 -25.98
C GLY A 131 8.13 -17.90 -26.22
N GLU A 132 7.88 -16.59 -26.02
CA GLU A 132 8.91 -15.56 -26.19
C GLU A 132 9.61 -15.21 -24.88
N THR A 133 10.81 -14.64 -25.03
CA THR A 133 11.59 -14.07 -23.93
C THR A 133 11.76 -12.58 -24.17
N PHE A 134 11.43 -11.76 -23.17
CA PHE A 134 11.75 -10.34 -23.17
C PHE A 134 12.92 -10.04 -22.23
N GLU A 135 13.80 -9.13 -22.65
CA GLU A 135 14.97 -8.71 -21.88
C GLU A 135 14.73 -7.34 -21.25
N TYR A 136 14.41 -7.30 -19.96
CA TYR A 136 14.37 -6.05 -19.19
C TYR A 136 15.78 -5.64 -18.82
N LYS A 137 16.22 -4.46 -19.28
CA LYS A 137 17.56 -3.95 -18.99
C LYS A 137 17.50 -2.51 -18.51
N TYR A 138 17.94 -2.27 -17.28
CA TYR A 138 17.93 -0.93 -16.69
C TYR A 138 19.00 -0.78 -15.60
N PRO A 139 19.45 0.47 -15.33
CA PRO A 139 20.28 0.78 -14.17
C PRO A 139 19.45 0.78 -12.89
N VAL A 140 19.95 0.16 -11.83
CA VAL A 140 19.32 0.17 -10.50
C VAL A 140 19.73 1.45 -9.76
N LYS A 141 18.83 2.46 -9.75
CA LYS A 141 19.13 3.82 -9.26
C LYS A 141 18.68 4.10 -7.81
N GLN A 142 18.06 3.13 -7.16
CA GLN A 142 17.43 3.27 -5.84
C GLN A 142 17.66 2.03 -4.99
N ASN A 143 17.34 2.10 -3.71
CA ASN A 143 17.38 0.98 -2.77
C ASN A 143 16.07 0.91 -1.97
N GLY A 144 15.81 -0.23 -1.34
CA GLY A 144 14.65 -0.41 -0.47
C GLY A 144 13.82 -1.66 -0.74
N THR A 145 12.58 -1.65 -0.27
CA THR A 145 11.61 -2.76 -0.40
C THR A 145 10.61 -2.45 -1.51
N TYR A 146 10.59 -3.33 -2.51
CA TYR A 146 9.77 -3.26 -3.72
C TYR A 146 9.16 -4.64 -4.02
N TRP A 147 8.48 -4.75 -5.15
CA TRP A 147 7.90 -6.00 -5.60
C TRP A 147 7.71 -5.95 -7.11
N TYR A 148 7.33 -7.06 -7.71
CA TYR A 148 7.08 -7.18 -9.13
C TYR A 148 5.80 -7.98 -9.34
N HIS A 149 5.03 -7.65 -10.37
CA HIS A 149 3.75 -8.30 -10.65
C HIS A 149 3.37 -8.18 -12.12
N SER A 150 2.37 -8.95 -12.55
CA SER A 150 1.85 -8.82 -13.91
C SER A 150 1.00 -7.57 -14.06
N HIS A 151 1.20 -6.88 -15.18
CA HIS A 151 0.33 -5.80 -15.66
C HIS A 151 -0.52 -6.28 -16.85
N SER A 152 -0.71 -7.59 -16.97
CA SER A 152 -1.49 -8.21 -18.04
C SER A 152 -2.81 -8.75 -17.50
N LYS A 153 -3.91 -8.05 -17.82
CA LYS A 153 -5.28 -8.44 -17.43
C LYS A 153 -5.38 -8.73 -15.93
N LEU A 154 -6.02 -9.84 -15.54
CA LEU A 154 -6.23 -10.28 -14.16
C LEU A 154 -5.19 -11.29 -13.67
N GLN A 155 -4.00 -11.36 -14.29
CA GLN A 155 -2.97 -12.35 -13.93
C GLN A 155 -2.40 -12.16 -12.52
N GLU A 156 -2.40 -10.94 -11.99
CA GLU A 156 -1.96 -10.65 -10.62
C GLU A 156 -2.74 -11.46 -9.57
N GLN A 157 -4.08 -11.47 -9.65
CA GLN A 157 -4.95 -12.28 -8.77
C GLN A 157 -4.61 -13.77 -8.83
N LEU A 158 -4.09 -14.24 -9.97
CA LEU A 158 -3.74 -15.65 -10.20
C LEU A 158 -2.36 -16.02 -9.65
N GLY A 159 -1.67 -15.13 -8.92
CA GLY A 159 -0.39 -15.43 -8.29
C GLY A 159 0.83 -14.83 -8.98
N HIS A 160 0.64 -14.06 -10.06
CA HIS A 160 1.74 -13.47 -10.80
C HIS A 160 2.31 -12.23 -10.08
N TYR A 161 2.98 -12.44 -8.95
CA TYR A 161 3.68 -11.41 -8.17
C TYR A 161 4.81 -12.01 -7.34
N GLY A 162 5.78 -11.19 -6.94
CA GLY A 162 6.87 -11.59 -6.03
C GLY A 162 7.60 -10.40 -5.42
N PRO A 163 8.36 -10.62 -4.33
CA PRO A 163 9.04 -9.55 -3.61
C PRO A 163 10.36 -9.17 -4.30
N MET A 164 10.75 -7.90 -4.17
CA MET A 164 12.04 -7.38 -4.62
C MET A 164 12.70 -6.56 -3.50
N ILE A 165 13.95 -6.85 -3.18
CA ILE A 165 14.74 -6.06 -2.23
C ILE A 165 15.95 -5.51 -2.97
N ILE A 166 16.22 -4.22 -2.81
CA ILE A 166 17.39 -3.59 -3.39
C ILE A 166 18.29 -3.09 -2.26
N ASP A 167 19.49 -3.65 -2.16
CA ASP A 167 20.46 -3.24 -1.15
C ASP A 167 21.05 -1.86 -1.48
N PRO A 168 21.23 -0.97 -0.48
CA PRO A 168 21.81 0.36 -0.69
C PRO A 168 23.26 0.25 -1.16
N ALA A 169 23.70 1.17 -2.03
CA ALA A 169 25.09 1.20 -2.50
C ALA A 169 26.07 1.43 -1.35
N ASN A 170 25.63 2.22 -0.36
CA ASN A 170 26.37 2.54 0.86
C ASN A 170 25.85 1.74 2.06
N GLU A 171 26.25 2.14 3.27
CA GLU A 171 25.71 1.56 4.50
C GLU A 171 24.20 1.83 4.61
N ASP A 172 23.44 0.80 4.99
CA ASP A 172 22.02 0.94 5.27
C ASP A 172 21.85 1.78 6.54
N PRO A 173 21.10 2.90 6.51
CA PRO A 173 20.89 3.73 7.70
C PRO A 173 20.05 3.02 8.78
N VAL A 174 19.37 1.92 8.44
CA VAL A 174 18.57 1.13 9.36
C VAL A 174 19.42 0.03 9.97
N GLU A 175 19.60 0.06 11.29
CA GLU A 175 20.25 -1.04 12.01
C GLU A 175 19.29 -2.22 12.22
N PHE A 176 19.70 -3.40 11.77
CA PHE A 176 19.03 -4.67 12.05
C PHE A 176 20.03 -5.82 12.09
N ASP A 177 19.66 -6.90 12.76
CA ASP A 177 20.44 -8.14 12.84
C ASP A 177 19.94 -9.18 11.84
N ARG A 178 18.63 -9.14 11.55
CA ARG A 178 17.93 -10.06 10.66
C ARG A 178 16.79 -9.37 9.95
N GLU A 179 16.43 -9.86 8.77
CA GLU A 179 15.28 -9.36 8.02
C GLU A 179 14.42 -10.49 7.44
N TYR A 180 13.13 -10.19 7.25
CA TYR A 180 12.20 -11.06 6.53
C TYR A 180 11.28 -10.22 5.63
N PRO A 181 11.10 -10.59 4.34
CA PRO A 181 9.97 -10.10 3.57
C PRO A 181 8.66 -10.71 4.08
N VAL A 182 7.63 -9.89 4.19
CA VAL A 182 6.28 -10.28 4.60
C VAL A 182 5.30 -9.82 3.51
N ILE A 183 4.96 -10.73 2.62
CA ILE A 183 4.07 -10.52 1.49
C ILE A 183 2.65 -10.84 1.93
N LEU A 184 1.78 -9.84 1.93
CA LEU A 184 0.35 -9.99 2.13
C LEU A 184 -0.32 -10.08 0.76
N SER A 185 -1.22 -11.04 0.60
CA SER A 185 -1.98 -11.19 -0.63
C SER A 185 -3.38 -11.77 -0.34
N ASP A 186 -4.25 -11.76 -1.34
CA ASP A 186 -5.54 -12.44 -1.31
C ASP A 186 -5.61 -13.51 -2.40
N TRP A 187 -6.38 -14.56 -2.12
CA TRP A 187 -6.58 -15.66 -3.05
C TRP A 187 -8.04 -16.03 -3.15
N THR A 188 -8.53 -16.26 -4.36
CA THR A 188 -9.86 -16.83 -4.62
C THR A 188 -9.75 -18.11 -5.43
N PHE A 189 -10.60 -19.08 -5.13
CA PHE A 189 -10.75 -20.30 -5.92
C PHE A 189 -11.72 -20.10 -7.09
N GLU A 190 -12.36 -18.93 -7.18
CA GLU A 190 -13.16 -18.54 -8.32
C GLU A 190 -12.26 -17.93 -9.41
N SER A 191 -12.62 -18.15 -10.67
CA SER A 191 -11.94 -17.46 -11.78
C SER A 191 -12.08 -15.94 -11.61
N PRO A 192 -11.01 -15.14 -11.75
CA PRO A 192 -11.07 -13.68 -11.60
C PRO A 192 -12.03 -13.04 -12.61
N TYR A 193 -12.16 -13.59 -13.82
CA TYR A 193 -13.15 -13.13 -14.80
C TYR A 193 -14.60 -13.37 -14.35
N LYS A 194 -14.84 -14.45 -13.58
CA LYS A 194 -16.16 -14.74 -13.02
C LYS A 194 -16.46 -13.86 -11.82
N VAL A 195 -15.45 -13.55 -11.00
CA VAL A 195 -15.52 -12.54 -9.94
C VAL A 195 -15.92 -11.19 -10.56
N LEU A 196 -15.18 -10.72 -11.56
CA LEU A 196 -15.48 -9.47 -12.26
C LEU A 196 -16.90 -9.48 -12.86
N SER A 197 -17.31 -10.58 -13.50
CA SER A 197 -18.68 -10.70 -14.04
C SER A 197 -19.77 -10.59 -12.97
N LYS A 198 -19.51 -11.01 -11.73
CA LYS A 198 -20.47 -10.91 -10.63
C LYS A 198 -20.52 -9.51 -10.04
N LEU A 199 -19.36 -8.87 -9.85
CA LEU A 199 -19.26 -7.48 -9.42
C LEU A 199 -20.04 -6.54 -10.36
N LYS A 200 -19.92 -6.75 -11.68
CA LYS A 200 -20.69 -5.99 -12.68
C LYS A 200 -22.21 -6.24 -12.68
N LYS A 201 -22.69 -7.31 -12.02
CA LYS A 201 -24.12 -7.69 -12.01
C LYS A 201 -24.85 -7.17 -10.79
N ALA A 202 -24.17 -7.07 -9.66
CA ALA A 202 -24.76 -6.58 -8.42
C ALA A 202 -23.68 -5.94 -7.55
N GLU A 203 -23.94 -4.71 -7.15
CA GLU A 203 -23.20 -4.05 -6.07
C GLU A 203 -23.24 -4.90 -4.80
N GLY A 204 -22.12 -4.98 -4.08
CA GLY A 204 -22.02 -5.74 -2.84
C GLY A 204 -22.27 -7.24 -2.99
N TYR A 205 -22.10 -7.84 -4.19
CA TYR A 205 -22.36 -9.27 -4.44
C TYR A 205 -21.66 -10.19 -3.41
N TYR A 206 -20.43 -9.83 -3.02
CA TYR A 206 -19.62 -10.58 -2.06
C TYR A 206 -19.67 -9.98 -0.65
N ASN A 207 -20.51 -8.97 -0.42
CA ASN A 207 -20.71 -8.35 0.87
C ASN A 207 -21.88 -9.02 1.60
N TYR A 208 -21.54 -9.98 2.46
CA TYR A 208 -22.50 -10.68 3.32
C TYR A 208 -22.63 -10.05 4.71
N GLN A 209 -21.97 -8.92 4.97
CA GLN A 209 -21.97 -8.25 6.28
C GLN A 209 -22.91 -7.03 6.29
N GLN A 210 -24.06 -7.16 5.62
CA GLN A 210 -25.07 -6.10 5.54
C GLN A 210 -25.77 -5.88 6.88
N ARG A 211 -26.24 -4.65 7.11
CA ARG A 211 -26.93 -4.29 8.34
C ARG A 211 -28.25 -5.02 8.48
N ASP A 212 -28.58 -5.42 9.71
CA ASP A 212 -29.85 -6.07 10.03
C ASP A 212 -30.76 -5.21 10.92
N LEU A 213 -31.97 -5.70 11.20
CA LEU A 213 -32.94 -5.01 12.07
C LEU A 213 -32.42 -4.89 13.51
N GLY A 214 -31.59 -5.82 13.97
CA GLY A 214 -31.00 -5.79 15.31
C GLY A 214 -30.05 -4.62 15.47
N GLU A 215 -29.16 -4.40 14.50
CA GLU A 215 -28.26 -3.24 14.44
C GLU A 215 -29.04 -1.93 14.37
N PHE A 216 -30.13 -1.86 13.60
CA PHE A 216 -30.98 -0.66 13.59
C PHE A 216 -31.57 -0.34 14.98
N PHE A 217 -32.05 -1.33 15.73
CA PHE A 217 -32.53 -1.08 17.10
C PHE A 217 -31.40 -0.67 18.05
N GLN A 218 -30.17 -1.13 17.82
CA GLN A 218 -29.01 -0.67 18.57
C GLN A 218 -28.72 0.82 18.28
N ASP A 219 -28.78 1.24 17.02
CA ASP A 219 -28.66 2.66 16.65
C ASP A 219 -29.75 3.50 17.32
N VAL A 220 -31.02 3.06 17.26
CA VAL A 220 -32.14 3.75 17.91
C VAL A 220 -31.91 3.90 19.42
N LYS A 221 -31.33 2.88 20.06
CA LYS A 221 -31.01 2.93 21.50
C LYS A 221 -29.86 3.88 21.80
N LYS A 222 -28.88 3.97 20.90
CA LYS A 222 -27.65 4.75 21.09
C LYS A 222 -27.82 6.23 20.73
N ASP A 223 -28.41 6.49 19.58
CA ASP A 223 -28.48 7.82 18.95
C ASP A 223 -29.92 8.37 18.92
N GLY A 224 -30.93 7.55 19.23
CA GLY A 224 -32.34 7.92 19.17
C GLY A 224 -33.00 7.64 17.82
N PHE A 225 -34.32 7.44 17.82
CA PHE A 225 -35.05 7.01 16.62
C PHE A 225 -34.94 7.99 15.45
N GLY A 226 -34.99 9.30 15.73
CA GLY A 226 -34.88 10.34 14.71
C GLY A 226 -33.55 10.30 13.97
N ASP A 227 -32.44 10.17 14.69
CA ASP A 227 -31.08 10.19 14.12
C ASP A 227 -30.75 8.89 13.40
N ALA A 228 -31.11 7.74 14.00
CA ALA A 228 -30.99 6.45 13.36
C ALA A 228 -31.76 6.39 12.02
N MET A 229 -33.01 6.90 12.01
CA MET A 229 -33.82 6.95 10.79
C MET A 229 -33.25 7.91 9.75
N ARG A 230 -32.77 9.09 10.16
CA ARG A 230 -32.11 10.05 9.25
C ARG A 230 -30.87 9.44 8.61
N ASN A 231 -30.03 8.79 9.41
CA ASN A 231 -28.82 8.13 8.92
C ASN A 231 -29.16 7.03 7.91
N TYR A 232 -30.11 6.15 8.25
CA TYR A 232 -30.59 5.08 7.38
C TYR A 232 -31.13 5.62 6.04
N LEU A 233 -32.00 6.64 6.09
CA LEU A 233 -32.58 7.26 4.90
C LEU A 233 -31.53 7.94 4.02
N SER A 234 -30.48 8.53 4.60
CA SER A 234 -29.39 9.14 3.83
C SER A 234 -28.62 8.09 3.02
N PHE A 235 -28.21 6.99 3.62
CA PHE A 235 -27.57 5.87 2.91
C PHE A 235 -28.49 5.27 1.84
N ALA A 236 -29.77 5.06 2.17
CA ALA A 236 -30.75 4.56 1.21
C ALA A 236 -30.96 5.50 0.02
N LYS A 237 -30.96 6.83 0.24
CA LYS A 237 -31.09 7.85 -0.81
C LYS A 237 -29.87 7.86 -1.74
N MET A 238 -28.68 7.64 -1.18
CA MET A 238 -27.43 7.51 -1.96
C MET A 238 -27.29 6.15 -2.65
N ARG A 239 -28.19 5.19 -2.36
CA ARG A 239 -28.12 3.80 -2.83
C ARG A 239 -26.80 3.13 -2.46
N MET A 240 -26.38 3.33 -1.22
CA MET A 240 -25.07 2.92 -0.74
C MET A 240 -25.19 2.21 0.61
N SER A 241 -24.33 1.22 0.85
CA SER A 241 -24.24 0.56 2.16
C SER A 241 -23.09 1.13 2.98
N ALA A 242 -23.37 1.44 4.26
CA ALA A 242 -22.35 1.87 5.22
C ALA A 242 -21.31 0.77 5.53
N THR A 243 -21.60 -0.46 5.11
CA THR A 243 -20.82 -1.68 5.37
C THR A 243 -20.01 -2.11 4.15
N ASP A 244 -20.08 -1.37 3.04
CA ASP A 244 -19.36 -1.68 1.80
C ASP A 244 -17.96 -1.10 1.83
N LEU A 245 -17.06 -1.85 2.46
CA LEU A 245 -15.67 -1.45 2.69
C LEU A 245 -14.69 -2.13 1.72
N ALA A 246 -15.08 -3.27 1.14
CA ALA A 246 -14.30 -4.05 0.19
C ALA A 246 -15.23 -4.72 -0.82
N ASP A 247 -14.84 -4.74 -2.09
CA ASP A 247 -15.62 -5.38 -3.16
C ASP A 247 -15.80 -6.88 -2.94
N ILE A 248 -14.76 -7.52 -2.40
CA ILE A 248 -14.67 -8.96 -2.18
C ILE A 248 -14.17 -9.19 -0.76
N THR A 249 -14.97 -9.91 0.01
CA THR A 249 -14.71 -10.18 1.43
C THR A 249 -14.12 -11.58 1.63
N GLY A 250 -13.73 -11.90 2.87
CA GLY A 250 -13.26 -13.21 3.31
C GLY A 250 -14.27 -14.36 3.12
N ALA A 251 -15.51 -14.06 2.72
CA ALA A 251 -16.44 -15.10 2.24
C ALA A 251 -15.96 -15.75 0.93
N THR A 252 -15.16 -15.05 0.13
CA THR A 252 -14.60 -15.53 -1.14
C THR A 252 -13.08 -15.55 -1.13
N TYR A 253 -12.44 -14.59 -0.45
CA TYR A 253 -11.00 -14.56 -0.30
C TYR A 253 -10.48 -15.39 0.85
N THR A 254 -9.36 -16.08 0.59
CA THR A 254 -8.42 -16.54 1.61
C THR A 254 -7.27 -15.54 1.64
N TYR A 255 -7.03 -14.91 2.79
CA TYR A 255 -5.92 -13.96 2.96
C TYR A 255 -4.64 -14.71 3.28
N LEU A 256 -3.55 -14.38 2.59
CA LEU A 256 -2.29 -15.11 2.69
C LEU A 256 -1.18 -14.22 3.27
N MET A 257 -0.29 -14.85 4.04
CA MET A 257 1.00 -14.29 4.42
C MET A 257 2.08 -15.18 3.83
N ASN A 258 2.95 -14.63 2.98
CA ASN A 258 4.01 -15.36 2.29
C ASN A 258 3.50 -16.60 1.52
N GLY A 259 2.32 -16.48 0.89
CA GLY A 259 1.67 -17.57 0.14
C GLY A 259 0.96 -18.61 1.00
N MET A 260 0.94 -18.44 2.31
CA MET A 260 0.36 -19.38 3.26
C MET A 260 -0.95 -18.83 3.83
N GLY A 261 -1.99 -19.68 3.90
CA GLY A 261 -3.24 -19.35 4.57
C GLY A 261 -3.06 -19.20 6.09
N PRO A 262 -4.02 -18.58 6.79
CA PRO A 262 -3.93 -18.32 8.23
C PRO A 262 -3.70 -19.59 9.08
N ASP A 263 -4.19 -20.76 8.66
CA ASP A 263 -4.00 -22.01 9.41
C ASP A 263 -2.59 -22.59 9.27
N SER A 264 -1.84 -22.18 8.26
CA SER A 264 -0.50 -22.71 7.96
C SER A 264 0.62 -22.12 8.83
N ASN A 265 0.36 -20.97 9.49
CA ASN A 265 1.26 -20.31 10.44
C ASN A 265 2.70 -20.13 9.93
N TRP A 266 2.93 -19.23 8.96
CA TRP A 266 4.29 -18.88 8.55
C TRP A 266 5.15 -18.46 9.76
N ASN A 267 6.38 -18.99 9.89
CA ASN A 267 7.28 -18.71 11.01
C ASN A 267 8.44 -17.79 10.59
N ALA A 268 8.68 -16.76 11.40
CA ALA A 268 9.87 -15.92 11.36
C ALA A 268 10.67 -16.13 12.64
N LEU A 269 11.91 -16.56 12.54
CA LEU A 269 12.75 -16.83 13.72
C LEU A 269 13.45 -15.57 14.26
N PHE A 270 13.57 -15.47 15.58
CA PHE A 270 14.34 -14.41 16.25
C PHE A 270 15.11 -14.94 17.48
N ASN A 271 16.17 -14.24 17.87
CA ASN A 271 16.83 -14.36 19.17
C ASN A 271 16.40 -13.21 20.08
N LYS A 272 16.38 -13.45 21.39
CA LYS A 272 16.05 -12.41 22.37
C LYS A 272 16.92 -11.15 22.18
N ASN A 273 16.27 -9.98 22.14
CA ASN A 273 16.85 -8.66 21.90
C ASN A 273 17.50 -8.48 20.50
N GLU A 274 17.15 -9.33 19.54
CA GLU A 274 17.55 -9.16 18.14
C GLU A 274 16.68 -8.08 17.48
N LYS A 275 17.29 -7.14 16.76
CA LYS A 275 16.54 -6.21 15.90
C LYS A 275 16.15 -6.94 14.61
N VAL A 276 14.87 -7.25 14.47
CA VAL A 276 14.34 -7.91 13.28
C VAL A 276 13.62 -6.89 12.40
N ARG A 277 14.06 -6.77 11.14
CA ARG A 277 13.42 -5.94 10.11
C ARG A 277 12.37 -6.75 9.35
N LEU A 278 11.11 -6.41 9.53
CA LEU A 278 10.00 -6.99 8.76
C LEU A 278 9.67 -6.05 7.61
N ARG A 279 9.76 -6.55 6.37
CA ARG A 279 9.56 -5.78 5.13
C ARG A 279 8.19 -6.14 4.54
N PHE A 280 7.17 -5.39 4.93
CA PHE A 280 5.79 -5.62 4.51
C PHE A 280 5.56 -5.14 3.09
N ILE A 281 4.93 -5.99 2.28
CA ILE A 281 4.50 -5.71 0.91
C ILE A 281 3.04 -6.14 0.83
N ASN A 282 2.14 -5.26 0.43
CA ASN A 282 0.78 -5.65 0.10
C ASN A 282 0.64 -5.90 -1.40
N ALA A 283 0.70 -7.16 -1.80
CA ALA A 283 0.58 -7.64 -3.18
C ALA A 283 -0.83 -8.23 -3.47
N SER A 284 -1.84 -7.77 -2.75
CA SER A 284 -3.22 -8.22 -2.90
C SER A 284 -3.88 -7.64 -4.15
N ALA A 285 -4.83 -8.36 -4.75
CA ALA A 285 -5.61 -7.83 -5.86
C ALA A 285 -6.72 -6.88 -5.40
N GLY A 286 -7.24 -7.03 -4.18
CA GLY A 286 -8.37 -6.22 -3.68
C GLY A 286 -8.43 -6.00 -2.18
N SER A 287 -7.38 -6.36 -1.43
CA SER A 287 -7.42 -6.36 0.04
C SER A 287 -6.44 -5.38 0.67
N MET A 288 -6.93 -4.63 1.64
CA MET A 288 -6.13 -3.78 2.52
C MET A 288 -6.08 -4.39 3.91
N PHE A 289 -4.96 -4.21 4.60
CA PHE A 289 -4.74 -4.82 5.91
C PHE A 289 -4.36 -3.81 6.98
N ASP A 290 -4.84 -4.07 8.19
CA ASP A 290 -4.38 -3.43 9.43
C ASP A 290 -3.42 -4.40 10.13
N VAL A 291 -2.14 -4.01 10.17
CA VAL A 291 -1.04 -4.85 10.64
C VAL A 291 -0.67 -4.50 12.07
N ARG A 292 -0.66 -5.51 12.95
CA ARG A 292 -0.23 -5.38 14.35
C ARG A 292 0.49 -6.63 14.84
N ILE A 293 1.33 -6.46 15.86
CA ILE A 293 2.02 -7.57 16.54
C ILE A 293 1.74 -7.45 18.04
N PRO A 294 0.67 -8.06 18.56
CA PRO A 294 0.30 -7.87 19.97
C PRO A 294 1.43 -8.24 20.93
N GLY A 295 1.78 -7.28 21.80
CA GLY A 295 2.89 -7.43 22.75
C GLY A 295 4.25 -6.93 22.23
N LEU A 296 4.34 -6.45 20.98
CA LEU A 296 5.55 -5.82 20.42
C LEU A 296 5.21 -4.47 19.77
N LYS A 297 6.06 -3.48 20.03
CA LYS A 297 6.05 -2.23 19.26
C LYS A 297 6.77 -2.42 17.94
N MET A 298 6.26 -1.75 16.91
CA MET A 298 6.90 -1.67 15.60
C MET A 298 7.47 -0.26 15.43
N THR A 299 8.66 -0.14 14.87
CA THR A 299 9.23 1.16 14.49
C THR A 299 9.31 1.22 12.98
N VAL A 300 8.48 2.04 12.35
CA VAL A 300 8.50 2.24 10.90
C VAL A 300 9.76 3.01 10.53
N VAL A 301 10.54 2.47 9.59
CA VAL A 301 11.84 3.02 9.17
C VAL A 301 11.92 3.25 7.66
N GLN A 302 11.01 2.64 6.89
CA GLN A 302 10.91 2.84 5.46
C GLN A 302 9.44 2.79 5.03
N ALA A 303 9.09 3.59 4.03
CA ALA A 303 7.79 3.58 3.37
C ALA A 303 8.01 3.66 1.84
N ASP A 304 7.46 2.72 1.07
CA ASP A 304 7.60 2.66 -0.40
C ASP A 304 9.06 2.66 -0.90
N GLY A 305 9.92 1.92 -0.19
CA GLY A 305 11.35 1.89 -0.47
C GLY A 305 12.12 3.16 -0.07
N GLN A 306 11.48 4.14 0.57
CA GLN A 306 12.11 5.40 0.98
C GLN A 306 12.32 5.45 2.49
N ASN A 307 13.55 5.72 2.92
CA ASN A 307 13.89 5.84 4.35
C ASN A 307 13.13 7.02 4.98
N VAL A 308 12.53 6.77 6.14
CA VAL A 308 11.83 7.79 6.93
C VAL A 308 12.47 7.92 8.31
N GLU A 309 12.22 9.03 8.99
CA GLU A 309 12.54 9.15 10.42
C GLU A 309 11.87 7.99 11.18
N PRO A 310 12.60 7.25 12.04
CA PRO A 310 12.05 6.12 12.77
C PRO A 310 10.83 6.51 13.60
N THR A 311 9.67 5.94 13.26
CA THR A 311 8.38 6.26 13.90
C THR A 311 7.83 5.05 14.65
N PRO A 312 7.87 5.06 16.00
CA PRO A 312 7.28 3.98 16.80
C PRO A 312 5.76 4.00 16.71
N VAL A 313 5.15 2.84 16.45
CA VAL A 313 3.71 2.60 16.33
C VAL A 313 3.34 1.24 16.92
N ASP A 314 2.06 1.05 17.22
CA ASP A 314 1.50 -0.23 17.66
C ASP A 314 0.78 -0.95 16.49
N GLU A 315 0.32 -0.19 15.49
CA GLU A 315 -0.41 -0.69 14.32
C GLU A 315 -0.24 0.25 13.12
N PHE A 316 -0.37 -0.26 11.90
CA PHE A 316 -0.46 0.56 10.68
C PHE A 316 -1.40 -0.09 9.68
N ARG A 317 -2.07 0.74 8.87
CA ARG A 317 -2.80 0.28 7.68
C ARG A 317 -1.84 0.25 6.49
N ILE A 318 -1.94 -0.80 5.68
CA ILE A 318 -1.19 -0.93 4.41
C ILE A 318 -2.19 -1.09 3.26
N GLY A 319 -2.23 -0.08 2.39
CA GLY A 319 -2.98 -0.13 1.13
C GLY A 319 -2.35 -1.14 0.16
N ILE A 320 -3.11 -1.54 -0.86
CA ILE A 320 -2.57 -2.38 -1.94
C ILE A 320 -1.40 -1.63 -2.58
N ALA A 321 -0.31 -2.34 -2.84
CA ALA A 321 0.90 -1.84 -3.47
C ALA A 321 1.73 -0.83 -2.65
N GLU A 322 1.39 -0.56 -1.39
CA GLU A 322 2.29 0.10 -0.46
C GLU A 322 3.32 -0.91 0.10
N THR A 323 4.48 -0.39 0.50
CA THR A 323 5.46 -1.16 1.29
C THR A 323 5.82 -0.40 2.56
N TYR A 324 6.04 -1.14 3.65
CA TYR A 324 6.52 -0.61 4.92
C TYR A 324 7.56 -1.52 5.51
N ASP A 325 8.70 -0.96 5.92
CA ASP A 325 9.65 -1.70 6.74
C ASP A 325 9.53 -1.25 8.18
N VAL A 326 9.46 -2.23 9.07
CA VAL A 326 9.44 -1.98 10.51
C VAL A 326 10.54 -2.76 11.21
N ILE A 327 11.10 -2.15 12.26
CA ILE A 327 11.96 -2.82 13.22
C ILE A 327 11.11 -3.26 14.41
N VAL A 328 11.26 -4.53 14.79
CA VAL A 328 10.79 -5.09 16.05
C VAL A 328 11.98 -5.63 16.83
N GLU A 329 11.94 -5.51 18.15
CA GLU A 329 13.00 -5.99 19.04
C GLU A 329 12.37 -6.81 20.17
N PRO A 330 12.12 -8.11 19.95
CA PRO A 330 11.49 -8.96 20.95
C PRO A 330 12.42 -9.19 22.15
N ASN A 331 11.99 -8.76 23.32
CA ASN A 331 12.77 -8.85 24.57
C ASN A 331 12.42 -10.09 25.43
N GLU A 332 11.52 -10.94 24.95
CA GLU A 332 11.08 -12.18 25.61
C GLU A 332 11.20 -13.37 24.67
N GLU A 333 11.57 -14.54 25.19
CA GLU A 333 11.66 -15.79 24.41
C GLU A 333 10.28 -16.47 24.29
N LYS A 334 9.30 -15.74 23.74
CA LYS A 334 7.95 -16.24 23.47
C LYS A 334 7.53 -15.92 22.03
N PRO A 335 6.57 -16.66 21.46
CA PRO A 335 6.08 -16.35 20.12
C PRO A 335 5.17 -15.12 20.14
N PHE A 336 5.17 -14.36 19.05
CA PHE A 336 4.31 -13.20 18.82
C PHE A 336 3.62 -13.33 17.46
N THR A 337 2.29 -13.16 17.43
CA THR A 337 1.54 -13.24 16.17
C THR A 337 1.76 -11.97 15.35
N ILE A 338 2.28 -12.11 14.14
CA ILE A 338 2.19 -11.08 13.10
C ILE A 338 0.80 -11.20 12.50
N PHE A 339 -0.05 -10.19 12.74
CA PHE A 339 -1.46 -10.24 12.40
C PHE A 339 -1.80 -9.15 11.39
N ALA A 340 -2.35 -9.54 10.25
CA ALA A 340 -2.81 -8.64 9.19
C ALA A 340 -4.32 -8.83 9.01
N GLU A 341 -5.09 -7.93 9.61
CA GLU A 341 -6.55 -7.97 9.62
C GLU A 341 -7.12 -7.24 8.41
N SER A 342 -8.04 -7.84 7.68
CA SER A 342 -8.72 -7.18 6.55
C SER A 342 -9.47 -5.91 6.99
N LEU A 343 -9.47 -4.88 6.15
CA LEU A 343 -10.17 -3.61 6.36
C LEU A 343 -11.65 -3.79 6.79
N ASP A 344 -12.36 -4.70 6.13
CA ASP A 344 -13.77 -5.03 6.35
C ASP A 344 -14.00 -5.98 7.53
N ARG A 345 -12.93 -6.50 8.16
CA ARG A 345 -12.96 -7.45 9.29
C ARG A 345 -13.58 -8.80 8.95
N SER A 346 -13.62 -9.18 7.68
CA SER A 346 -14.17 -10.47 7.26
C SER A 346 -13.16 -11.62 7.42
N GLY A 347 -11.87 -11.32 7.59
CA GLY A 347 -10.83 -12.29 7.89
C GLY A 347 -9.45 -11.66 8.13
N TYR A 348 -8.41 -12.49 8.14
CA TYR A 348 -7.05 -12.07 8.40
C TYR A 348 -6.04 -13.01 7.76
N ALA A 349 -4.82 -12.52 7.55
CA ALA A 349 -3.62 -13.33 7.35
C ALA A 349 -2.78 -13.31 8.64
N ARG A 350 -2.06 -14.40 8.93
CA ARG A 350 -1.18 -14.47 10.10
C ARG A 350 0.13 -15.21 9.83
N GLY A 351 1.12 -14.85 10.63
CA GLY A 351 2.35 -15.61 10.86
C GLY A 351 2.78 -15.46 12.31
N THR A 352 3.84 -16.14 12.71
CA THR A 352 4.40 -16.08 14.06
C THR A 352 5.87 -15.70 14.01
N LEU A 353 6.22 -14.63 14.71
CA LEU A 353 7.60 -14.30 15.08
C LEU A 353 7.95 -15.13 16.32
N ALA A 354 8.87 -16.09 16.21
CA ALA A 354 9.14 -17.09 17.24
C ALA A 354 10.63 -17.29 17.55
N PRO A 355 11.00 -17.68 18.79
CA PRO A 355 12.36 -18.10 19.10
C PRO A 355 12.78 -19.43 18.44
N ARG A 356 11.81 -20.27 18.07
CA ARG A 356 12.02 -21.60 17.52
C ARG A 356 10.95 -21.95 16.49
N GLU A 357 11.34 -22.74 15.51
CA GLU A 357 10.47 -23.23 14.44
C GLU A 357 9.29 -24.05 14.99
N GLY A 358 8.13 -23.89 14.36
CA GLY A 358 6.88 -24.58 14.70
C GLY A 358 6.15 -24.02 15.92
N MET A 359 6.59 -22.89 16.49
CA MET A 359 5.85 -22.25 17.57
C MET A 359 4.66 -21.46 17.05
N GLU A 360 3.62 -21.39 17.87
CA GLU A 360 2.41 -20.61 17.62
C GLU A 360 2.14 -19.66 18.79
N ALA A 361 1.71 -18.45 18.45
CA ALA A 361 1.17 -17.49 19.40
C ALA A 361 -0.37 -17.45 19.31
N PRO A 362 -1.06 -16.99 20.37
CA PRO A 362 -2.50 -16.78 20.32
C PRO A 362 -2.90 -15.90 19.15
N VAL A 363 -3.92 -16.34 18.40
CA VAL A 363 -4.48 -15.56 17.31
C VAL A 363 -5.39 -14.48 17.90
N PRO A 364 -5.17 -13.20 17.60
CA PRO A 364 -6.05 -12.13 18.03
C PRO A 364 -7.47 -12.33 17.51
N GLU A 365 -8.46 -11.97 18.33
CA GLU A 365 -9.85 -11.89 17.86
C GLU A 365 -9.98 -10.78 16.80
N LEU A 366 -10.85 -11.04 15.82
CA LEU A 366 -11.26 -10.03 14.84
C LEU A 366 -12.01 -8.90 15.54
N ARG A 367 -11.70 -7.67 15.16
CA ARG A 367 -12.44 -6.49 15.64
C ARG A 367 -13.84 -6.46 15.03
N PRO A 368 -14.80 -5.78 15.70
CA PRO A 368 -16.10 -5.50 15.09
C PRO A 368 -15.95 -4.79 13.75
N ARG A 369 -16.83 -5.13 12.81
CA ARG A 369 -16.92 -4.49 11.50
C ARG A 369 -17.10 -2.97 11.66
N PRO A 370 -16.28 -2.14 11.01
CA PRO A 370 -16.51 -0.70 11.00
C PRO A 370 -17.71 -0.30 10.12
N GLU A 371 -18.25 0.88 10.38
CA GLU A 371 -19.34 1.46 9.58
C GLU A 371 -18.99 2.87 9.11
N ARG A 372 -19.21 3.12 7.81
CA ARG A 372 -19.03 4.44 7.22
C ARG A 372 -19.96 5.44 7.88
N SER A 373 -19.43 6.63 8.10
CA SER A 373 -20.16 7.78 8.62
C SER A 373 -20.53 8.75 7.49
N MET A 374 -21.42 9.70 7.77
CA MET A 374 -21.74 10.77 6.81
C MET A 374 -20.51 11.64 6.45
N LYS A 375 -19.50 11.72 7.33
CA LYS A 375 -18.23 12.38 7.00
C LYS A 375 -17.50 11.65 5.86
N ASP A 376 -17.50 10.32 5.88
CA ASP A 376 -16.90 9.49 4.83
C ASP A 376 -17.65 9.65 3.49
N MET A 377 -18.91 10.11 3.55
CA MET A 377 -19.74 10.47 2.39
C MET A 377 -19.52 11.90 1.89
N GLY A 378 -18.55 12.62 2.45
CA GLY A 378 -18.36 14.03 2.14
C GLY A 378 -19.49 14.92 2.64
N MET A 379 -20.29 14.49 3.62
CA MET A 379 -21.36 15.30 4.21
C MET A 379 -20.90 15.91 5.52
N LYS A 380 -21.09 17.23 5.66
CA LYS A 380 -20.87 17.92 6.93
C LYS A 380 -22.00 17.56 7.88
N MET A 381 -21.68 16.94 9.02
CA MET A 381 -22.62 16.82 10.12
C MET A 381 -22.78 18.21 10.75
N ASP A 382 -23.99 18.78 10.69
CA ASP A 382 -24.30 20.02 11.40
C ASP A 382 -24.25 19.76 12.91
N MET A 383 -23.08 19.98 13.52
CA MET A 383 -22.92 20.08 14.98
C MET A 383 -23.40 21.43 15.52
N ALA A 384 -24.15 22.22 14.74
CA ALA A 384 -24.59 23.57 15.08
C ALA A 384 -25.87 23.61 15.94
N GLY A 385 -26.17 22.56 16.71
CA GLY A 385 -27.41 22.46 17.49
C GLY A 385 -27.31 21.76 18.85
N MET A 386 -26.11 21.49 19.35
CA MET A 386 -25.94 21.17 20.77
C MET A 386 -25.86 22.49 21.54
N ASP A 387 -27.01 23.15 21.71
CA ASP A 387 -27.19 24.12 22.76
C ASP A 387 -26.97 23.40 24.09
N MET A 388 -25.75 23.53 24.63
CA MET A 388 -25.49 23.26 26.04
C MET A 388 -26.16 24.37 26.84
N ASP A 389 -27.49 24.32 26.98
CA ASP A 389 -28.20 25.02 28.05
C ASP A 389 -27.89 24.30 29.38
N GLY A 390 -26.67 24.56 29.86
CA GLY A 390 -26.17 24.14 31.15
C GLY A 390 -26.08 25.36 32.04
N SER A 391 -27.22 25.81 32.55
CA SER A 391 -27.30 26.73 33.69
C SER A 391 -26.34 26.30 34.82
N MET A 392 -25.29 27.08 35.03
CA MET A 392 -24.50 27.02 36.26
C MET A 392 -24.57 28.39 36.93
N ASN A 393 -25.43 28.47 37.93
CA ASN A 393 -25.35 29.46 38.99
C ASN A 393 -23.98 29.35 39.66
N MET A 394 -23.20 30.43 39.61
CA MET A 394 -22.08 30.66 40.52
C MET A 394 -22.22 32.07 41.08
N GLU A 395 -22.84 32.15 42.25
CA GLU A 395 -22.74 33.29 43.14
C GLU A 395 -21.32 33.38 43.71
N GLY A 396 -20.74 34.58 43.64
CA GLY A 396 -19.66 35.02 44.51
C GLY A 396 -18.25 34.97 43.92
N MET A 397 -17.71 36.16 43.57
CA MET A 397 -16.45 36.72 44.10
C MET A 397 -16.03 37.98 43.32
N GLY A 398 -16.04 39.12 44.04
CA GLY A 398 -15.09 40.25 44.00
C GLY A 398 -14.55 40.82 42.68
N HIS A 399 -14.90 42.09 42.43
CA HIS A 399 -14.10 43.03 41.63
C HIS A 399 -12.72 43.27 42.26
N ASP A 400 -11.65 43.29 41.45
CA ASP A 400 -10.63 44.37 41.39
C ASP A 400 -9.44 43.98 40.49
N GLY A 401 -8.97 44.94 39.68
CA GLY A 401 -7.62 44.89 39.09
C GLY A 401 -7.54 45.07 37.57
N HIS A 402 -7.57 46.32 37.10
CA HIS A 402 -7.13 46.70 35.76
C HIS A 402 -5.61 46.49 35.60
N GLY A 403 -5.22 45.79 34.53
CA GLY A 403 -3.84 45.66 34.09
C GLY A 403 -3.78 45.33 32.59
N ASP A 404 -3.62 46.37 31.78
CA ASP A 404 -3.37 46.28 30.33
C ASP A 404 -2.08 45.50 30.08
N MET A 405 -2.20 44.26 29.59
CA MET A 405 -1.10 43.50 29.00
C MET A 405 -1.34 43.40 27.49
N LYS A 406 -0.69 44.29 26.73
CA LYS A 406 -0.57 44.17 25.27
C LYS A 406 0.23 42.89 24.97
N MET A 407 -0.46 41.86 24.50
CA MET A 407 0.17 40.66 23.94
C MET A 407 0.62 40.97 22.51
N ASP A 408 1.92 40.91 22.29
CA ASP A 408 2.56 40.95 20.98
C ASP A 408 2.25 39.64 20.22
N HIS A 409 1.62 39.75 19.05
CA HIS A 409 1.24 38.61 18.20
C HIS A 409 2.30 38.29 17.13
N SER A 410 3.51 38.84 17.21
CA SER A 410 4.58 38.56 16.24
C SER A 410 5.45 37.37 16.65
N GLY A 411 4.89 36.16 16.56
CA GLY A 411 5.68 34.94 16.85
C GLY A 411 4.96 33.60 16.79
N MET A 412 3.71 33.55 16.30
CA MET A 412 3.01 32.27 16.13
C MET A 412 3.36 31.68 14.76
N SER A 413 4.31 30.75 14.75
CA SER A 413 4.53 29.80 13.66
C SER A 413 3.19 29.14 13.30
N MET A 414 2.78 29.26 12.04
CA MET A 414 1.59 28.64 11.48
C MET A 414 1.84 27.13 11.30
N THR A 415 1.94 26.38 12.38
CA THR A 415 1.98 24.91 12.33
C THR A 415 0.61 24.35 12.73
N ASN A 416 -0.06 23.77 11.75
CA ASN A 416 -1.15 22.81 11.87
C ASN A 416 -2.45 23.30 12.54
N LYS A 417 -3.19 24.18 11.84
CA LYS A 417 -4.66 24.08 11.88
C LYS A 417 -5.07 23.02 10.87
N ALA A 418 -5.92 22.07 11.28
CA ALA A 418 -6.62 21.20 10.34
C ALA A 418 -7.28 22.08 9.26
N ALA A 419 -7.03 21.80 7.99
CA ALA A 419 -7.58 22.59 6.90
C ALA A 419 -9.12 22.57 6.98
N GLU A 420 -9.75 23.73 6.77
CA GLU A 420 -11.22 23.76 6.72
C GLU A 420 -11.71 22.90 5.54
N PRO A 421 -12.80 22.12 5.72
CA PRO A 421 -13.34 21.29 4.65
C PRO A 421 -13.64 22.13 3.39
N VAL A 422 -13.18 21.64 2.23
CA VAL A 422 -13.38 22.32 0.94
C VAL A 422 -14.69 21.83 0.36
N LYS A 423 -15.60 22.75 0.03
CA LYS A 423 -16.84 22.39 -0.67
C LYS A 423 -16.52 22.00 -2.11
N HIS A 424 -17.07 20.88 -2.57
CA HIS A 424 -16.93 20.43 -3.95
C HIS A 424 -17.51 21.48 -4.93
N GLY A 425 -16.83 21.63 -6.08
CA GLY A 425 -17.30 22.47 -7.18
C GLY A 425 -18.61 21.96 -7.81
N PRO A 426 -19.18 22.68 -8.79
CA PRO A 426 -20.31 22.17 -9.57
C PRO A 426 -19.98 20.82 -10.22
N ASP A 427 -20.91 19.86 -10.13
CA ASP A 427 -20.72 18.53 -10.70
C ASP A 427 -20.76 18.55 -12.23
N HIS A 428 -19.70 18.05 -12.85
CA HIS A 428 -19.55 17.88 -14.30
C HIS A 428 -19.09 16.46 -14.68
N HIS A 429 -19.13 15.49 -13.75
CA HIS A 429 -18.51 14.17 -13.91
C HIS A 429 -19.43 13.12 -14.58
N GLY A 430 -20.68 13.49 -14.87
CA GLY A 430 -21.60 12.65 -15.64
C GLY A 430 -21.99 11.34 -14.94
N ILE A 431 -22.45 10.35 -15.71
CA ILE A 431 -23.04 9.11 -15.16
C ILE A 431 -22.02 8.16 -14.51
N GLY A 432 -20.71 8.40 -14.73
CA GLY A 432 -19.60 7.64 -14.15
C GLY A 432 -19.35 7.96 -12.68
N ALA A 433 -19.96 9.03 -12.14
CA ALA A 433 -19.92 9.41 -10.73
C ALA A 433 -21.34 9.35 -10.14
N ALA A 434 -21.69 8.27 -9.45
CA ALA A 434 -23.05 8.10 -8.90
C ALA A 434 -23.30 8.93 -7.65
N ALA A 435 -22.25 9.17 -6.86
CA ALA A 435 -22.27 10.00 -5.67
C ALA A 435 -20.95 10.76 -5.59
N ILE A 436 -21.04 12.05 -5.24
CA ILE A 436 -19.89 12.93 -5.10
C ILE A 436 -19.86 13.44 -3.67
N ALA A 437 -18.66 13.45 -3.08
CA ALA A 437 -18.42 14.04 -1.78
C ALA A 437 -18.70 15.56 -1.84
N ASN A 438 -19.74 16.03 -1.16
CA ASN A 438 -20.08 17.47 -1.15
C ASN A 438 -18.98 18.33 -0.50
N TYR A 439 -18.24 17.73 0.43
CA TYR A 439 -17.11 18.30 1.14
C TYR A 439 -15.95 17.33 1.08
N GLN A 440 -14.77 17.89 0.89
CA GLN A 440 -13.51 17.19 0.89
C GLN A 440 -12.70 17.60 2.12
N PHE A 441 -12.00 16.64 2.71
CA PHE A 441 -11.29 16.82 3.97
C PHE A 441 -9.81 16.51 3.81
N ASP A 442 -8.96 17.26 4.50
CA ASP A 442 -7.63 16.77 4.86
C ASP A 442 -7.82 15.70 5.95
N ARG A 443 -7.37 14.48 5.66
CA ARG A 443 -7.47 13.32 6.55
C ARG A 443 -6.11 12.67 6.81
N LEU A 444 -5.01 13.41 6.58
CA LEU A 444 -3.65 12.86 6.70
C LEU A 444 -3.27 12.48 8.15
N ASP A 445 -3.99 13.03 9.14
CA ASP A 445 -3.87 12.73 10.57
C ASP A 445 -4.86 11.65 11.05
N GLU A 446 -5.68 11.11 10.15
CA GLU A 446 -6.66 10.08 10.49
C GLU A 446 -6.10 8.68 10.22
N PRO A 447 -6.23 7.74 11.17
CA PRO A 447 -5.77 6.36 11.01
C PRO A 447 -6.58 5.54 10.00
N GLY A 448 -7.70 6.08 9.52
CA GLY A 448 -8.66 5.36 8.70
C GLY A 448 -9.74 4.64 9.52
N ILE A 449 -10.78 4.19 8.82
CA ILE A 449 -11.96 3.61 9.45
C ILE A 449 -11.63 2.35 10.28
N GLY A 450 -12.24 2.24 11.46
CA GLY A 450 -12.06 1.06 12.34
C GLY A 450 -10.77 1.05 13.16
N LEU A 451 -9.97 2.12 13.12
CA LEU A 451 -8.71 2.27 13.84
C LEU A 451 -8.73 3.47 14.82
N GLY A 452 -7.80 3.47 15.80
CA GLY A 452 -7.54 4.61 16.70
C GLY A 452 -8.42 4.76 17.93
N LYS A 453 -9.45 3.91 18.11
CA LYS A 453 -10.38 4.00 19.26
C LYS A 453 -10.00 3.10 20.46
N ASP A 454 -8.99 2.26 20.30
CA ASP A 454 -8.56 1.25 21.29
C ASP A 454 -7.28 1.65 22.04
N GLY A 455 -6.84 2.91 21.90
CA GLY A 455 -5.65 3.45 22.57
C GLY A 455 -4.31 3.06 21.91
N ARG A 456 -4.33 2.27 20.83
CA ARG A 456 -3.12 1.97 20.04
C ARG A 456 -2.66 3.20 19.27
N LYS A 457 -1.35 3.41 19.22
CA LYS A 457 -0.76 4.39 18.29
C LYS A 457 -0.75 3.80 16.88
N VAL A 458 -1.57 4.36 16.00
CA VAL A 458 -1.65 3.95 14.60
C VAL A 458 -0.81 4.89 13.76
N LEU A 459 -0.03 4.34 12.80
CA LEU A 459 0.68 5.16 11.82
C LEU A 459 -0.32 5.96 10.97
N VAL A 460 -0.12 7.27 10.90
CA VAL A 460 -0.85 8.16 9.95
C VAL A 460 0.12 8.84 9.00
N TYR A 461 -0.36 9.34 7.87
CA TYR A 461 0.49 10.00 6.88
C TYR A 461 1.20 11.24 7.42
N ARG A 462 0.64 11.96 8.40
CA ARG A 462 1.34 13.07 9.08
C ARG A 462 2.58 12.62 9.87
N ASP A 463 2.65 11.37 10.32
CA ASP A 463 3.79 10.84 11.07
C ASP A 463 4.99 10.52 10.18
N LEU A 464 4.78 10.36 8.87
CA LEU A 464 5.83 10.01 7.93
C LEU A 464 6.67 11.23 7.59
N LYS A 465 7.98 11.14 7.80
CA LYS A 465 8.91 12.21 7.44
C LYS A 465 10.11 11.58 6.76
N SER A 466 10.48 12.06 5.57
CA SER A 466 11.67 11.58 4.88
C SER A 466 12.90 11.73 5.76
N LEU A 467 13.79 10.73 5.78
CA LEU A 467 15.02 10.80 6.57
C LEU A 467 15.95 11.92 6.09
N GLU A 468 16.00 12.11 4.78
CA GLU A 468 16.79 13.15 4.10
C GLU A 468 15.86 14.14 3.39
N PRO A 469 16.27 15.42 3.23
CA PRO A 469 15.45 16.39 2.52
C PRO A 469 15.34 16.05 1.03
N ASN A 470 14.18 16.31 0.44
CA ASN A 470 13.94 16.15 -0.99
C ASN A 470 14.89 17.03 -1.82
N ILE A 471 15.28 16.49 -2.98
CA ILE A 471 16.27 17.10 -3.88
C ILE A 471 15.70 18.37 -4.51
N ASP A 472 14.46 18.31 -5.00
CA ASP A 472 13.81 19.43 -5.66
C ASP A 472 13.03 20.28 -4.65
N LYS A 473 13.49 21.51 -4.45
CA LYS A 473 12.94 22.46 -3.47
C LYS A 473 12.13 23.58 -4.12
N ARG A 474 11.90 23.50 -5.44
CA ARG A 474 11.12 24.49 -6.18
C ARG A 474 9.66 24.45 -5.71
N GLN A 475 9.01 25.61 -5.78
CA GLN A 475 7.55 25.66 -5.69
C GLN A 475 6.94 25.08 -6.97
N PRO A 476 5.74 24.47 -6.90
CA PRO A 476 5.07 23.97 -8.09
C PRO A 476 4.74 25.12 -9.05
N GLU A 477 5.01 24.88 -10.32
CA GLU A 477 4.79 25.79 -11.44
C GLU A 477 3.35 25.64 -11.98
N ARG A 478 2.73 24.48 -11.75
CA ARG A 478 1.40 24.12 -12.21
C ARG A 478 0.72 23.15 -11.24
N GLU A 479 -0.60 23.12 -11.28
CA GLU A 479 -1.41 22.15 -10.55
C GLU A 479 -2.24 21.29 -11.53
N VAL A 480 -2.37 20.01 -11.21
CA VAL A 480 -3.29 19.07 -11.83
C VAL A 480 -4.12 18.48 -10.70
N GLU A 481 -5.44 18.64 -10.77
CA GLU A 481 -6.37 18.02 -9.82
C GLU A 481 -7.15 16.93 -10.55
N LEU A 482 -7.24 15.76 -9.94
CA LEU A 482 -7.95 14.60 -10.47
C LEU A 482 -8.90 14.06 -9.41
N HIS A 483 -10.12 13.77 -9.83
CA HIS A 483 -11.16 13.22 -9.00
C HIS A 483 -11.26 11.71 -9.19
N LEU A 484 -11.14 10.94 -8.11
CA LEU A 484 -11.41 9.51 -8.10
C LEU A 484 -12.92 9.33 -8.03
N THR A 485 -13.50 8.81 -9.10
CA THR A 485 -14.95 8.72 -9.29
C THR A 485 -15.37 7.29 -9.51
N GLY A 486 -16.62 6.99 -9.18
CA GLY A 486 -17.16 5.65 -9.40
C GLY A 486 -18.68 5.58 -9.33
N ASN A 487 -19.19 4.45 -9.81
CA ASN A 487 -20.59 4.08 -9.76
C ASN A 487 -20.68 2.64 -9.27
N MET A 488 -20.99 2.47 -7.98
CA MET A 488 -21.07 1.16 -7.32
C MET A 488 -22.15 0.27 -7.94
N GLU A 489 -23.33 0.84 -8.23
CA GLU A 489 -24.48 0.11 -8.81
C GLU A 489 -24.13 -0.53 -10.16
N ARG A 490 -23.25 0.11 -10.94
CA ARG A 490 -22.81 -0.35 -12.27
C ARG A 490 -21.40 -0.93 -12.29
N TYR A 491 -20.72 -0.91 -11.14
CA TYR A 491 -19.32 -1.28 -11.01
C TYR A 491 -18.41 -0.58 -12.03
N MET A 492 -18.53 0.75 -12.12
CA MET A 492 -17.72 1.60 -12.99
C MET A 492 -16.75 2.43 -12.15
N TRP A 493 -15.52 2.55 -12.61
CA TRP A 493 -14.43 3.18 -11.87
C TRP A 493 -13.62 4.07 -12.81
N SER A 494 -13.31 5.30 -12.38
CA SER A 494 -12.80 6.32 -13.30
C SER A 494 -12.00 7.42 -12.60
N PHE A 495 -11.30 8.21 -13.41
CA PHE A 495 -10.88 9.56 -13.01
C PHE A 495 -11.79 10.60 -13.67
N ASP A 496 -12.17 11.65 -12.97
CA ASP A 496 -13.01 12.76 -13.45
C ASP A 496 -14.31 12.32 -14.15
N GLY A 497 -14.87 11.17 -13.75
CA GLY A 497 -16.10 10.60 -14.31
C GLY A 497 -15.94 9.89 -15.65
N LYS A 498 -14.71 9.74 -16.16
CA LYS A 498 -14.41 9.09 -17.45
C LYS A 498 -13.60 7.81 -17.25
N GLU A 499 -14.09 6.69 -17.75
CA GLU A 499 -13.31 5.45 -17.83
C GLU A 499 -12.14 5.63 -18.80
N PHE A 500 -11.12 4.76 -18.71
CA PHE A 500 -9.94 4.85 -19.56
C PHE A 500 -10.26 4.82 -21.07
N HIS A 501 -11.28 4.06 -21.48
CA HIS A 501 -11.69 3.98 -22.88
C HIS A 501 -12.42 5.24 -23.39
N GLU A 502 -12.78 6.16 -22.49
CA GLU A 502 -13.52 7.39 -22.77
C GLU A 502 -12.63 8.65 -22.80
N VAL A 503 -11.34 8.54 -22.43
CA VAL A 503 -10.44 9.68 -22.45
C VAL A 503 -9.68 9.84 -23.76
N ASP A 504 -9.65 11.09 -24.22
CA ASP A 504 -8.90 11.49 -25.41
C ASP A 504 -7.46 11.85 -25.03
N GLY A 505 -6.58 10.86 -25.01
CA GLY A 505 -5.13 11.05 -24.83
C GLY A 505 -4.64 11.01 -23.37
N PRO A 506 -3.32 11.21 -23.17
CA PRO A 506 -2.68 11.11 -21.86
C PRO A 506 -2.81 12.39 -21.04
N ILE A 507 -2.53 12.29 -19.74
CA ILE A 507 -2.30 13.44 -18.86
C ILE A 507 -0.89 13.97 -19.14
N GLU A 508 -0.78 15.18 -19.65
CA GLU A 508 0.50 15.78 -20.01
C GLU A 508 1.24 16.34 -18.80
N PHE A 509 2.43 15.81 -18.57
CA PHE A 509 3.44 16.28 -17.62
C PHE A 509 4.63 16.82 -18.43
N ARG A 510 5.08 18.04 -18.12
CA ARG A 510 6.23 18.65 -18.78
C ARG A 510 7.51 18.15 -18.12
N HIS A 511 8.46 17.73 -18.95
CA HIS A 511 9.75 17.25 -18.49
C HIS A 511 10.46 18.31 -17.61
N ASN A 512 10.91 17.89 -16.42
CA ASN A 512 11.54 18.71 -15.37
C ASN A 512 10.71 19.86 -14.77
N GLU A 513 9.41 19.98 -15.08
CA GLU A 513 8.55 20.90 -14.33
C GLU A 513 8.40 20.44 -12.87
N ARG A 514 8.05 21.36 -11.98
CA ARG A 514 7.56 21.00 -10.65
C ARG A 514 6.04 21.08 -10.66
N LEU A 515 5.37 19.94 -10.56
CA LEU A 515 3.91 19.85 -10.61
C LEU A 515 3.35 19.56 -9.22
N ARG A 516 2.23 20.18 -8.86
CA ARG A 516 1.38 19.71 -7.77
C ARG A 516 0.27 18.83 -8.34
N LEU A 517 0.25 17.56 -7.97
CA LEU A 517 -0.83 16.64 -8.26
C LEU A 517 -1.75 16.57 -7.04
N THR A 518 -3.02 16.93 -7.20
CA THR A 518 -4.06 16.78 -6.18
C THR A 518 -4.97 15.62 -6.55
N LEU A 519 -5.20 14.73 -5.60
CA LEU A 519 -6.18 13.65 -5.69
C LEU A 519 -7.33 13.93 -4.74
N VAL A 520 -8.54 13.85 -5.27
CA VAL A 520 -9.79 13.99 -4.54
C VAL A 520 -10.54 12.68 -4.64
N ASN A 521 -10.86 12.03 -3.52
CA ASN A 521 -11.69 10.83 -3.56
C ASN A 521 -13.15 11.16 -3.34
N ASP A 522 -13.93 11.12 -4.41
CA ASP A 522 -15.38 11.36 -4.36
C ASP A 522 -16.19 10.08 -4.10
N THR A 523 -15.51 8.94 -3.95
CA THR A 523 -16.14 7.64 -3.70
C THR A 523 -16.16 7.29 -2.19
N MET A 524 -16.88 6.21 -1.86
CA MET A 524 -16.92 5.63 -0.50
C MET A 524 -15.81 4.64 -0.18
N MET A 525 -14.98 4.30 -1.16
CA MET A 525 -13.93 3.29 -0.99
C MET A 525 -12.57 3.96 -0.87
N GLU A 526 -11.68 3.37 -0.09
CA GLU A 526 -10.26 3.73 -0.15
C GLU A 526 -9.70 3.31 -1.52
N HIS A 527 -8.91 4.20 -2.13
CA HIS A 527 -8.22 3.89 -3.39
C HIS A 527 -6.71 4.06 -3.22
N PRO A 528 -5.91 2.99 -3.38
CA PRO A 528 -4.47 3.09 -3.49
C PRO A 528 -4.12 3.54 -4.91
N ILE A 529 -3.71 4.79 -5.07
CA ILE A 529 -3.36 5.37 -6.38
C ILE A 529 -1.86 5.26 -6.59
N HIS A 530 -1.47 4.58 -7.66
CA HIS A 530 -0.09 4.34 -8.04
C HIS A 530 0.29 5.14 -9.30
N LEU A 531 1.47 5.76 -9.28
CA LEU A 531 2.08 6.46 -10.41
C LEU A 531 3.41 5.79 -10.76
N HIS A 532 3.52 5.31 -11.99
CA HIS A 532 4.74 4.65 -12.49
C HIS A 532 5.85 5.66 -12.77
N GLY A 533 7.11 5.19 -12.70
CA GLY A 533 8.29 5.89 -13.21
C GLY A 533 8.71 7.17 -12.48
N MET A 534 8.01 7.58 -11.42
CA MET A 534 8.36 8.78 -10.66
C MET A 534 7.84 8.74 -9.21
N TRP A 535 8.43 9.59 -8.36
CA TRP A 535 8.04 9.73 -6.97
C TRP A 535 6.97 10.82 -6.79
N MET A 536 6.00 10.54 -5.94
CA MET A 536 5.06 11.52 -5.38
C MET A 536 5.58 11.95 -4.00
N GLU A 537 5.99 13.20 -3.86
CA GLU A 537 6.35 13.80 -2.57
C GLU A 537 5.08 14.27 -1.86
N LEU A 538 4.55 13.44 -0.96
CA LEU A 538 3.29 13.69 -0.26
C LEU A 538 3.34 14.97 0.57
N GLU A 539 2.50 15.96 0.28
CA GLU A 539 2.42 17.22 1.02
C GLU A 539 1.74 17.01 2.39
N ASN A 540 2.46 16.43 3.34
CA ASN A 540 1.98 16.13 4.69
C ASN A 540 2.47 17.12 5.75
N GLY A 541 2.92 18.31 5.34
CA GLY A 541 3.32 19.39 6.25
C GLY A 541 4.76 19.32 6.75
N ASN A 542 5.57 18.38 6.26
CA ASN A 542 7.01 18.30 6.56
C ASN A 542 7.89 19.12 5.59
N GLY A 543 7.28 19.82 4.63
CA GLY A 543 7.97 20.71 3.69
C GLY A 543 9.02 19.96 2.87
N ASN A 544 10.29 20.38 2.98
CA ASN A 544 11.39 19.69 2.28
C ASN A 544 11.62 18.25 2.77
N TYR A 545 10.97 17.80 3.83
CA TYR A 545 11.04 16.42 4.34
C TYR A 545 9.74 15.65 4.11
N ASN A 546 8.87 16.12 3.22
CA ASN A 546 7.71 15.37 2.74
C ASN A 546 8.15 13.97 2.27
N PRO A 547 7.50 12.88 2.72
CA PRO A 547 7.89 11.52 2.35
C PRO A 547 7.64 11.30 0.85
N ARG A 548 8.58 10.63 0.19
CA ARG A 548 8.44 10.16 -1.19
C ARG A 548 7.72 8.82 -1.19
N LYS A 549 6.64 8.73 -1.96
CA LYS A 549 5.80 7.54 -2.11
C LYS A 549 5.58 7.24 -3.58
N HIS A 550 5.41 5.98 -3.94
CA HIS A 550 4.99 5.57 -5.28
C HIS A 550 3.50 5.21 -5.30
N THR A 551 2.91 4.92 -4.13
CA THR A 551 1.49 4.62 -3.97
C THR A 551 0.92 5.50 -2.84
N LEU A 552 -0.23 6.12 -3.08
CA LEU A 552 -0.95 6.93 -2.07
C LEU A 552 -2.32 6.32 -1.82
N LEU A 553 -2.59 5.91 -0.58
CA LEU A 553 -3.90 5.48 -0.14
C LEU A 553 -4.79 6.70 0.13
N VAL A 554 -5.79 6.89 -0.72
CA VAL A 554 -6.73 8.02 -0.64
C VAL A 554 -8.03 7.55 0.00
N GLN A 555 -8.31 8.02 1.21
CA GLN A 555 -9.52 7.71 1.97
C GLN A 555 -10.77 8.36 1.36
N PRO A 556 -11.99 7.86 1.67
CA PRO A 556 -13.23 8.48 1.21
C PRO A 556 -13.33 9.96 1.61
N ALA A 557 -13.83 10.79 0.70
CA ALA A 557 -13.93 12.24 0.85
C ALA A 557 -12.60 12.95 1.20
N GLN A 558 -11.44 12.29 0.98
CA GLN A 558 -10.15 12.88 1.24
C GLN A 558 -9.68 13.72 0.05
N ARG A 559 -9.08 14.88 0.33
CA ARG A 559 -8.26 15.65 -0.59
C ARG A 559 -6.81 15.60 -0.12
N ILE A 560 -5.93 15.17 -1.01
CA ILE A 560 -4.50 14.96 -0.74
C ILE A 560 -3.72 15.50 -1.93
N SER A 561 -2.59 16.15 -1.67
CA SER A 561 -1.70 16.64 -2.71
C SER A 561 -0.29 16.10 -2.57
N ALA A 562 0.40 15.94 -3.69
CA ALA A 562 1.79 15.55 -3.76
C ALA A 562 2.51 16.39 -4.81
N LEU A 563 3.79 16.67 -4.55
CA LEU A 563 4.67 17.31 -5.52
C LEU A 563 5.35 16.24 -6.37
N VAL A 564 5.40 16.46 -7.67
CA VAL A 564 6.00 15.56 -8.65
C VAL A 564 7.01 16.34 -9.50
N THR A 565 8.18 15.75 -9.73
CA THR A 565 9.16 16.27 -10.70
C THR A 565 9.37 15.18 -11.76
N PRO A 566 8.71 15.27 -12.93
CA PRO A 566 8.83 14.26 -13.98
C PRO A 566 10.18 14.38 -14.68
N ARG A 567 11.11 13.46 -14.38
CA ARG A 567 12.49 13.49 -14.92
C ARG A 567 12.70 12.57 -16.09
N ASP A 568 12.03 11.43 -16.10
CA ASP A 568 12.18 10.43 -17.15
C ASP A 568 11.02 10.58 -18.16
N LYS A 569 11.37 10.92 -19.41
CA LYS A 569 10.40 11.06 -20.51
C LYS A 569 9.78 9.70 -20.85
N GLY A 570 8.56 9.72 -21.38
CA GLY A 570 7.87 8.52 -21.80
C GLY A 570 6.40 8.49 -21.39
N ARG A 571 5.80 7.31 -21.52
CA ARG A 571 4.42 7.04 -21.12
C ARG A 571 4.41 6.15 -19.89
N TRP A 572 3.71 6.59 -18.87
CA TRP A 572 3.68 6.00 -17.55
C TRP A 572 2.24 5.67 -17.16
N ALA A 573 2.02 4.49 -16.63
CA ALA A 573 0.70 4.14 -16.10
C ALA A 573 0.41 4.93 -14.81
N PHE A 574 -0.86 5.32 -14.65
CA PHE A 574 -1.36 6.02 -13.48
C PHE A 574 -2.76 5.48 -13.14
N HIS A 575 -2.91 4.74 -12.05
CA HIS A 575 -4.12 3.97 -11.81
C HIS A 575 -4.37 3.63 -10.34
N CYS A 576 -5.60 3.19 -10.06
CA CYS A 576 -5.91 2.53 -8.80
C CYS A 576 -5.33 1.11 -8.77
N HIS A 577 -4.78 0.71 -7.63
CA HIS A 577 -4.18 -0.61 -7.45
C HIS A 577 -5.15 -1.66 -6.91
N ILE A 578 -6.44 -1.33 -6.78
CA ILE A 578 -7.47 -2.37 -6.73
C ILE A 578 -7.62 -2.92 -8.15
N LEU A 579 -7.21 -4.18 -8.36
CA LEU A 579 -7.07 -4.80 -9.69
C LEU A 579 -8.34 -4.67 -10.53
N TYR A 580 -9.50 -4.91 -9.92
CA TYR A 580 -10.79 -4.82 -10.61
C TYR A 580 -11.21 -3.38 -10.91
N HIS A 581 -10.79 -2.39 -10.11
CA HIS A 581 -11.02 -0.97 -10.43
C HIS A 581 -10.17 -0.53 -11.61
N MET A 582 -8.92 -0.98 -11.66
CA MET A 582 -8.01 -0.75 -12.79
C MET A 582 -8.60 -1.32 -14.08
N GLU A 583 -8.97 -2.61 -14.06
CA GLU A 583 -9.54 -3.32 -15.22
C GLU A 583 -10.86 -2.68 -15.69
N MET A 584 -11.61 -2.07 -14.77
CA MET A 584 -12.88 -1.38 -15.06
C MET A 584 -12.73 0.11 -15.37
N GLY A 585 -11.50 0.62 -15.51
CA GLY A 585 -11.27 1.92 -16.14
C GLY A 585 -10.73 3.03 -15.24
N MET A 586 -10.43 2.78 -13.96
CA MET A 586 -9.70 3.73 -13.10
C MET A 586 -8.20 3.68 -13.42
N PHE A 587 -7.90 3.99 -14.68
CA PHE A 587 -6.59 3.96 -15.30
C PHE A 587 -6.43 5.18 -16.21
N ARG A 588 -5.21 5.71 -16.25
CA ARG A 588 -4.76 6.79 -17.12
C ARG A 588 -3.32 6.52 -17.55
N VAL A 589 -2.94 7.17 -18.65
CA VAL A 589 -1.54 7.27 -19.05
C VAL A 589 -1.10 8.70 -18.77
N VAL A 590 -0.01 8.84 -18.03
CA VAL A 590 0.73 10.10 -17.92
C VAL A 590 1.79 10.11 -19.00
N GLN A 591 1.86 11.20 -19.78
CA GLN A 591 2.90 11.40 -20.77
C GLN A 591 3.85 12.48 -20.28
N VAL A 592 5.13 12.14 -20.14
CA VAL A 592 6.20 13.08 -19.83
C VAL A 592 6.89 13.45 -21.13
N SER A 593 6.74 14.71 -21.55
CA SER A 593 7.21 15.22 -22.84
C SER A 593 7.96 16.55 -22.69
N ASP A 594 8.83 16.86 -23.65
CA ASP A 594 9.40 18.21 -23.83
C ASP A 594 8.34 19.19 -24.35
N GLU A 595 8.67 20.49 -24.42
CA GLU A 595 7.75 21.52 -24.91
C GLU A 595 7.27 21.31 -26.37
N ASP A 596 8.04 20.59 -27.19
CA ASP A 596 7.68 20.22 -28.56
C ASP A 596 6.87 18.92 -28.66
N GLY A 597 6.57 18.27 -27.53
CA GLY A 597 5.85 17.00 -27.45
C GLY A 597 6.72 15.76 -27.61
N GLY A 598 8.05 15.90 -27.69
CA GLY A 598 8.98 14.78 -27.77
C GLY A 598 9.01 13.94 -26.49
N ILE A 599 8.80 12.62 -26.61
CA ILE A 599 8.89 11.64 -25.50
C ILE A 599 10.12 10.73 -25.60
N TYR A 600 10.87 10.84 -26.70
CA TYR A 600 12.12 10.12 -26.92
C TYR A 600 13.29 11.10 -26.77
N GLU A 601 14.45 10.58 -26.40
CA GLU A 601 15.71 11.36 -26.38
C GLU A 601 16.17 11.77 -27.78
#